data_AF-A0A950DNQ2-F1
#
_entry.id   AF-A0A950DNQ2-F1
#
_cell.length_a   1.000
_cell.length_b   1.000
_cell.length_c   1.000
_cell.angle_alpha   90.00
_cell.angle_beta   90.00
_cell.angle_gamma   90.00
#
_symmetry.space_group_name_H-M   'P 1'
#
loop_
_entity.id
_entity.type
_entity.pdbx_description
1 polymer ?
#
loop_
_entity_poly.entity_id
_entity_poly.type
_entity_poly.pdbx_seq_one_letter_code
_entity_poly.pdbx_strand_id
1 'polypeptide(L)' 'MSTGEQKIIFFDGVCGLCNTAVDFVLREDRERKFLFSPLRGETFRQIERDHPMTLHADSLFVLKRSPQKEV' A
#
# COMPACT_ATOMS: atom_id res chain seq x y z
N MET A 1 -2.82 -15.37 -17.39
CA MET A 1 -2.08 -14.67 -16.32
C MET A 1 -3.12 -14.11 -15.36
N SER A 2 -3.34 -14.75 -14.22
CA SER A 2 -4.37 -14.32 -13.27
C SER A 2 -3.89 -13.04 -12.59
N THR A 3 -4.54 -11.92 -12.88
CA THR A 3 -4.32 -10.63 -12.22
C THR A 3 -4.81 -10.74 -10.78
N GLY A 4 -4.01 -11.36 -9.92
CA GLY A 4 -4.29 -11.43 -8.49
C GLY A 4 -4.35 -10.02 -7.92
N GLU A 5 -5.35 -9.74 -7.08
CA GLU A 5 -5.47 -8.45 -6.39
C GLU A 5 -4.18 -8.17 -5.60
N GLN A 6 -3.34 -7.25 -6.09
CA GLN A 6 -2.14 -6.83 -5.38
C GLN A 6 -2.54 -5.80 -4.33
N LYS A 7 -2.22 -6.08 -3.06
CA LYS A 7 -2.47 -5.18 -1.94
C LYS A 7 -1.18 -4.47 -1.60
N ILE A 8 -1.16 -3.14 -1.71
CA ILE A 8 0.03 -2.34 -1.38
C ILE A 8 -0.23 -1.59 -0.07
N ILE A 9 0.68 -1.74 0.88
CA ILE A 9 0.74 -1.02 2.15
C ILE A 9 1.67 0.17 1.98
N PHE A 10 1.15 1.37 2.22
CA PHE A 10 1.94 2.59 2.24
C PHE A 10 2.25 3.03 3.68
N PHE A 11 3.51 3.42 3.93
CA PHE A 11 4.00 3.79 5.26
C PHE A 11 4.93 5.02 5.23
N ASP A 12 4.98 5.80 6.31
CA ASP A 12 5.71 7.08 6.37
C ASP A 12 7.25 6.91 6.56
N GLY A 13 7.70 5.80 7.14
CA GLY A 13 9.13 5.49 7.30
C GLY A 13 9.85 6.30 8.38
N VAL A 14 9.29 7.42 8.83
CA VAL A 14 9.84 8.30 9.89
C VAL A 14 9.27 7.98 11.27
N CYS A 15 8.02 7.52 11.33
CA CYS A 15 7.36 7.15 12.57
C CYS A 15 7.70 5.71 12.99
N GLY A 16 8.27 5.54 14.19
CA GLY A 16 8.64 4.23 14.74
C GLY A 16 7.45 3.27 14.90
N LEU A 17 6.24 3.79 15.13
CA LEU A 17 5.02 2.99 15.17
C LEU A 17 4.65 2.42 13.79
N CYS A 18 4.78 3.23 12.73
CA CYS A 18 4.51 2.78 11.36
C CYS A 18 5.48 1.67 10.94
N ASN A 19 6.76 1.84 11.28
CA ASN A 19 7.77 0.84 10.99
C ASN A 19 7.51 -0.45 11.77
N THR A 20 7.13 -0.37 13.05
CA THR A 20 6.76 -1.54 13.85
C THR A 20 5.55 -2.28 13.27
N ALA A 21 4.55 -1.55 12.78
CA ALA A 21 3.38 -2.14 12.12
C ALA A 21 3.77 -2.85 10.82
N VAL A 22 4.63 -2.23 9.98
CA VAL A 22 5.15 -2.84 8.76
C VAL A 22 5.97 -4.10 9.08
N ASP A 23 6.86 -4.04 10.07
CA ASP A 23 7.66 -5.18 10.51
C ASP A 23 6.77 -6.34 11.00
N PHE A 24 5.68 -6.05 11.71
CA PHE A 24 4.70 -7.05 12.11
C PHE A 24 4.06 -7.72 10.89
N VAL A 25 3.58 -6.94 9.91
CA VAL A 25 2.96 -7.51 8.71
C VAL A 25 3.97 -8.31 7.89
N LEU A 26 5.22 -7.86 7.76
CA LEU A 26 6.28 -8.58 7.07
C LEU A 26 6.57 -9.95 7.72
N ARG A 27 6.48 -10.05 9.04
CA ARG A 27 6.70 -11.30 9.79
C ARG A 27 5.56 -12.29 9.63
N GLU A 28 4.32 -11.79 9.58
CA GLU A 28 3.11 -12.62 9.48
C GLU A 28 2.72 -12.95 8.03
N ASP A 29 3.09 -12.12 7.05
CA ASP A 29 2.75 -12.32 5.62
C ASP A 29 3.64 -13.35 4.92
N ARG A 30 3.53 -14.61 5.36
CA ARG A 30 4.29 -15.74 4.82
C ARG A 30 3.98 -16.04 3.36
N GLU A 31 2.79 -15.65 2.89
CA GLU A 31 2.32 -15.89 1.53
C GLU A 31 2.61 -14.71 0.58
N ARG A 32 3.28 -13.65 1.06
CA ARG A 32 3.63 -12.45 0.26
C ARG A 32 2.40 -11.83 -0.42
N LYS A 33 1.29 -11.76 0.31
CA LYS A 33 0.02 -11.17 -0.14
C LYS A 33 0.10 -9.64 -0.22
N PHE A 34 1.04 -9.03 0.48
CA PHE A 34 1.21 -7.58 0.54
C PHE A 34 2.52 -7.13 -0.08
N LEU A 35 2.45 -6.01 -0.79
CA LEU A 35 3.59 -5.21 -1.21
C LEU A 35 3.70 -3.99 -0.29
N PHE A 36 4.91 -3.45 -0.16
CA PHE A 36 5.18 -2.31 0.73
C PHE A 36 5.85 -1.20 -0.06
N SER A 37 5.44 0.04 0.17
CA SER A 37 6.05 1.20 -0.46
C SER A 37 5.97 2.42 0.45
N PRO A 38 7.03 3.24 0.56
CA PRO A 38 6.97 4.44 1.38
C PRO A 38 6.02 5.48 0.77
N LEU A 39 5.32 6.25 1.61
CA LEU A 39 4.44 7.36 1.20
C LEU A 39 5.20 8.42 0.37
N ARG A 40 6.50 8.59 0.62
CA ARG A 40 7.36 9.52 -0.15
C ARG A 40 8.07 8.84 -1.34
N GLY A 41 7.69 7.61 -1.69
CA GLY A 41 8.24 6.84 -2.80
C GLY A 41 7.65 7.19 -4.17
N GLU A 42 8.31 6.74 -5.23
CA GLU A 42 7.85 6.92 -6.62
C GLU A 42 6.52 6.23 -6.90
N THR A 43 6.31 5.03 -6.34
CA THR A 43 5.06 4.28 -6.47
C THR A 43 3.87 5.06 -5.91
N PHE A 44 4.01 5.67 -4.74
CA PHE A 44 2.93 6.47 -4.14
C PHE A 44 2.62 7.70 -5.00
N ARG A 45 3.65 8.42 -5.47
CA ARG A 45 3.48 9.58 -6.38
C ARG A 45 2.80 9.22 -7.71
N GLN A 46 2.98 8.00 -8.20
CA GLN A 46 2.30 7.54 -9.41
C GLN A 46 0.82 7.27 -9.12
N ILE A 47 0.52 6.59 -8.02
CA ILE A 47 -0.86 6.30 -7.62
C ILE A 47 -1.62 7.58 -7.28
N GLU A 48 -1.01 8.53 -6.57
CA GLU A 48 -1.64 9.81 -6.23
C GLU A 48 -2.04 10.61 -7.49
N ARG A 49 -1.27 10.49 -8.57
CA ARG A 49 -1.59 11.10 -9.87
C ARG A 49 -2.77 10.42 -10.55
N ASP A 50 -2.80 9.09 -10.55
CA ASP A 50 -3.84 8.30 -11.22
C ASP A 50 -5.15 8.26 -10.43
N HIS A 51 -5.04 8.40 -9.11
CA HIS A 51 -6.14 8.41 -8.15
C HIS A 51 -5.87 9.50 -7.10
N PRO A 52 -6.26 10.76 -7.38
CA PRO A 52 -6.20 11.85 -6.41
C PRO A 52 -7.22 11.58 -5.31
N MET A 53 -6.92 10.60 -4.45
CA MET A 53 -7.71 10.31 -3.28
C MET A 53 -7.48 11.43 -2.28
N THR A 54 -8.55 12.01 -1.77
CA THR A 54 -8.59 12.87 -0.57
C THR A 54 -8.22 12.03 0.66
N LEU A 55 -6.97 11.59 0.70
CA LEU A 55 -6.42 10.81 1.78
C LEU A 55 -5.56 11.77 2.59
N HIS A 56 -6.16 12.34 3.62
CA HIS A 56 -5.43 12.87 4.77
C HIS A 56 -4.70 11.67 5.40
N ALA A 57 -3.56 11.33 4.81
CA ALA A 57 -2.90 10.06 5.04
C ALA A 57 -1.89 10.19 6.18
N ASP A 58 -2.39 10.38 7.39
CA ASP A 58 -1.52 10.70 8.52
C ASP A 58 -0.89 9.45 9.18
N SER A 59 -1.18 8.20 8.74
CA SER A 59 -0.64 7.01 9.44
C SER A 59 -0.44 5.72 8.63
N LEU A 60 -1.47 5.07 8.05
CA LEU A 60 -1.29 3.79 7.33
C LEU A 60 -2.51 3.48 6.45
N PHE A 61 -2.32 3.09 5.20
CA PHE A 61 -3.44 2.75 4.29
C PHE A 61 -3.13 1.52 3.44
N VAL A 62 -4.17 0.73 3.18
CA VAL A 62 -4.12 -0.44 2.30
C VAL A 62 -4.91 -0.13 1.04
N LEU A 63 -4.23 -0.11 -0.09
CA LEU A 63 -4.89 -0.06 -1.39
C LEU A 63 -5.23 -1.47 -1.85
N LYS A 64 -6.52 -1.75 -2.01
CA LYS A 64 -7.03 -3.00 -2.58
C LYS A 64 -7.47 -2.72 -4.02
N ARG A 65 -6.71 -3.20 -5.01
CA ARG A 65 -7.10 -3.11 -6.41
C ARG A 65 -8.04 -4.27 -6.75
N SER A 66 -9.33 -3.98 -6.88
CA SER A 66 -10.30 -4.90 -7.50
C SER A 66 -10.12 -4.86 -9.03
N PRO A 67 -10.27 -5.97 -9.76
CA PRO A 67 -10.37 -5.92 -11.22
C PRO A 67 -11.58 -5.04 -11.60
N GLN A 68 -11.34 -3.99 -12.37
CA GLN A 68 -12.42 -3.15 -12.87
C GLN A 68 -13.28 -3.98 -13.82
N LYS A 69 -14.59 -3.98 -13.56
CA LYS A 69 -15.58 -4.51 -14.49
C LYS A 69 -15.68 -3.49 -15.63
N GLU A 70 -15.04 -3.81 -16.75
CA GLU A 70 -15.21 -3.11 -18.02
C GLU A 70 -16.72 -3.15 -18.36
N VAL A 71 -17.34 -1.97 -18.51
CA VAL A 71 -18.72 -1.80 -19.00
C VAL A 71 -18.65 -1.54 -20.49
#